data_AF-A0A8H3GZG5-F1
#
_entry.id   AF-A0A8H3GZG5-F1
#
_cell.length_a   1.000
_cell.length_b   1.000
_cell.length_c   1.000
_cell.angle_alpha   90.00
_cell.angle_beta   90.00
_cell.angle_gamma   90.00
#
_symmetry.space_group_name_H-M   'P 1'
#
loop_
_entity.id
_entity.type
_entity.pdbx_description
1 polymer ?
#
loop_
_entity_poly.entity_id
_entity_poly.type
_entity_poly.pdbx_seq_one_letter_code
_entity_poly.pdbx_strand_id
1 'polypeptide(L)'
;MNRVDIAFLSIFVITMLPFVKLTRSKPPLPPSPKSYPLLGNIPVIPEKDEHIAYRDWSRELNSDIIHIKVPGHTLIVINSARAMSAILESSSNAYLNRPNIPLIAPDLFDLTRHTAFLPYGERWKHQRRLMHLSFRKSAMPTLFPIQTKHARQAAIKILEQPNNYIRILGRMLGSQILSCVYGYEVTSPEDEMIKLAENASFHVGEAVFPLNFLVNVIPQLKRVPSWVPGAGWKSTVKEWSQELVRTITLPYEYTVSQMAAGTAMPSALAQILQSFTSEGE
;
A
#
# COMPACT_ATOMS: atom_id res chain seq x y z
N MET A 1 26.87 -32.52 1.73
CA MET A 1 26.80 -31.60 0.57
C MET A 1 27.77 -32.14 -0.46
N ASN A 2 27.25 -32.69 -1.55
CA ASN A 2 28.08 -33.42 -2.51
C ASN A 2 28.98 -32.43 -3.26
N ARG A 3 30.15 -32.89 -3.73
CA ARG A 3 31.09 -32.05 -4.51
C ARG A 3 30.42 -31.38 -5.71
N VAL A 4 29.36 -31.98 -6.23
CA VAL A 4 28.52 -31.45 -7.31
C VAL A 4 27.74 -30.21 -6.86
N ASP A 5 27.20 -30.17 -5.64
CA ASP A 5 26.44 -29.04 -5.10
C ASP A 5 27.33 -27.81 -4.90
N ILE A 6 28.57 -28.03 -4.46
CA ILE A 6 29.57 -26.96 -4.29
C ILE A 6 29.99 -26.39 -5.66
N ALA A 7 30.12 -27.24 -6.69
CA ALA A 7 30.43 -26.81 -8.05
C ALA A 7 29.29 -25.99 -8.68
N PHE A 8 28.03 -26.38 -8.48
CA PHE A 8 26.88 -25.59 -8.96
C PHE A 8 26.77 -24.24 -8.26
N LEU A 9 26.98 -24.17 -6.94
CA LEU A 9 26.98 -22.91 -6.18
C LEU A 9 28.12 -21.98 -6.61
N SER A 10 29.32 -22.53 -6.83
CA SER A 10 30.47 -21.73 -7.28
C SER A 10 30.32 -21.26 -8.73
N ILE A 11 29.77 -22.08 -9.64
CA ILE A 11 29.44 -21.65 -11.01
C ILE A 11 28.35 -20.57 -10.99
N PHE A 12 27.33 -20.68 -10.12
CA PHE A 12 26.28 -19.68 -9.99
C PHE A 12 26.83 -18.33 -9.48
N VAL A 13 27.76 -18.34 -8.52
CA VAL A 13 28.42 -17.13 -8.01
C VAL A 13 29.36 -16.51 -9.06
N ILE A 14 30.13 -17.33 -9.78
CA ILE A 14 31.09 -16.87 -10.82
C ILE A 14 30.37 -16.33 -12.07
N THR A 15 29.21 -16.88 -12.43
CA THR A 15 28.40 -16.38 -13.56
C THR A 15 27.61 -15.10 -13.22
N MET A 16 27.32 -14.85 -11.93
CA MET A 16 26.70 -13.61 -11.46
C MET A 16 27.69 -12.46 -11.23
N LEU A 17 28.98 -12.75 -11.00
CA LEU A 17 30.05 -11.75 -10.82
C LEU A 17 30.17 -10.73 -11.98
N PRO A 18 30.11 -11.11 -13.28
CA PRO A 18 30.15 -10.15 -14.38
C PRO A 18 28.85 -9.35 -14.59
N PHE A 19 27.74 -9.68 -13.92
CA PHE A 19 26.51 -8.87 -13.93
C PHE A 19 26.54 -7.70 -12.95
N VAL A 20 27.57 -7.60 -12.10
CA VAL A 20 27.86 -6.40 -11.30
C VAL A 20 28.51 -5.37 -12.21
N LYS A 21 27.71 -4.73 -13.07
CA LYS A 21 28.16 -3.57 -13.85
C LYS A 21 28.70 -2.51 -12.87
N LEU A 22 29.97 -2.11 -13.03
CA LEU A 22 30.48 -0.87 -12.45
C LEU A 22 29.63 0.28 -12.98
N THR A 23 28.70 0.79 -12.16
CA THR A 23 27.90 1.95 -12.51
C THR A 23 28.73 3.22 -12.37
N ARG A 24 28.56 4.15 -13.32
CA ARG A 24 29.01 5.56 -13.26
C ARG A 24 28.97 6.10 -11.83
N SER A 25 29.96 6.92 -11.47
CA SER A 25 30.03 7.66 -10.20
C SER A 25 28.65 8.22 -9.83
N LYS A 26 27.99 7.54 -8.91
CA LYS A 26 26.75 8.01 -8.32
C LYS A 26 27.14 9.07 -7.30
N PRO A 27 26.38 10.16 -7.15
CA PRO A 27 26.59 11.06 -6.02
C PRO A 27 26.66 10.24 -4.73
N PRO A 28 27.48 10.64 -3.76
CA PRO A 28 27.61 9.90 -2.51
C PRO A 28 26.23 9.75 -1.89
N LEU A 29 25.88 8.51 -1.53
CA LEU A 29 24.65 8.26 -0.79
C LEU A 29 24.78 8.91 0.60
N PRO A 30 23.64 9.23 1.25
CA PRO A 30 23.63 9.64 2.65
C PRO A 30 24.34 8.61 3.55
N PRO A 31 24.63 8.87 4.83
CA PRO A 31 25.16 7.84 5.71
C PRO A 31 24.22 6.63 5.85
N SER A 32 24.77 5.48 6.20
CA SER A 32 24.02 4.23 6.41
C SER A 32 24.43 3.59 7.73
N PRO A 33 23.50 2.93 8.43
CA PRO A 33 23.86 2.07 9.54
C PRO A 33 24.70 0.88 9.05
N LYS A 34 25.19 0.08 10.00
CA LYS A 34 26.00 -1.12 9.70
C LYS A 34 25.34 -1.97 8.61
N SER A 35 26.09 -2.23 7.53
CA SER A 35 25.68 -3.05 6.40
C SER A 35 26.64 -4.21 6.19
N TYR A 36 26.12 -5.30 5.64
CA TYR A 36 26.86 -6.53 5.37
C TYR A 36 27.02 -6.75 3.87
N PRO A 37 28.11 -7.41 3.42
CA PRO A 37 28.26 -7.81 2.02
C PRO A 37 27.06 -8.66 1.55
N LEU A 38 26.59 -8.41 0.32
CA LEU A 38 25.45 -9.05 -0.35
C LEU A 38 24.07 -8.80 0.27
N LEU A 39 23.93 -8.93 1.60
CA LEU A 39 22.66 -8.76 2.32
C LEU A 39 22.30 -7.30 2.59
N GLY A 40 23.28 -6.40 2.55
CA GLY A 40 23.09 -5.01 2.92
C GLY A 40 22.68 -4.89 4.39
N ASN A 41 21.59 -4.18 4.66
CA ASN A 41 21.09 -3.92 5.99
C ASN A 41 20.03 -4.93 6.45
N ILE A 42 19.66 -5.96 5.66
CA ILE A 42 18.66 -6.97 6.08
C ILE A 42 18.89 -7.49 7.51
N PRO A 43 20.10 -7.91 7.91
CA PRO A 43 20.31 -8.50 9.24
C PRO A 43 20.12 -7.53 10.41
N VAL A 44 20.04 -6.23 10.16
CA VAL A 44 19.88 -5.20 11.19
C VAL A 44 18.51 -4.53 11.15
N ILE A 45 17.73 -4.74 10.09
CA ILE A 45 16.35 -4.25 10.03
C ILE A 45 15.50 -5.11 10.97
N PRO A 46 14.83 -4.52 11.96
CA PRO A 46 13.95 -5.28 12.84
C PRO A 46 12.72 -5.75 12.07
N GLU A 47 12.15 -6.89 12.49
CA GLU A 47 10.93 -7.44 11.88
C GLU A 47 9.69 -6.58 12.17
N LYS A 48 9.73 -5.76 13.23
CA LYS A 48 8.65 -4.87 13.65
C LYS A 48 9.19 -3.49 13.96
N ASP A 49 8.32 -2.50 13.78
CA ASP A 49 8.58 -1.11 14.17
C ASP A 49 9.88 -0.55 13.57
N GLU A 50 10.13 -0.84 12.29
CA GLU A 50 11.34 -0.44 11.57
C GLU A 50 11.58 1.06 11.58
N HIS A 51 10.49 1.85 11.64
CA HIS A 51 10.52 3.29 11.79
C HIS A 51 11.24 3.77 13.07
N ILE A 52 11.22 2.97 14.16
CA ILE A 52 11.95 3.26 15.40
C ILE A 52 13.46 3.07 15.17
N ALA A 53 13.87 1.95 14.55
CA ALA A 53 15.26 1.71 14.22
C ALA A 53 15.81 2.78 13.27
N TYR A 54 15.02 3.20 12.28
CA TYR A 54 15.41 4.24 11.33
C TYR A 54 15.68 5.59 12.00
N ARG A 55 14.84 5.96 12.98
CA ARG A 55 15.03 7.14 13.81
C ARG A 55 16.29 7.04 14.66
N ASP A 56 16.54 5.89 15.28
CA ASP A 56 17.68 5.72 16.16
C ASP A 56 19.00 5.71 15.38
N TRP A 57 19.05 5.07 14.21
CA TRP A 57 20.21 5.16 13.31
C TRP A 57 20.46 6.58 12.80
N SER A 58 19.40 7.36 12.52
CA SER A 58 19.54 8.77 12.16
C SER A 58 20.22 9.58 13.26
N ARG A 59 19.91 9.32 14.53
CA ARG A 59 20.56 9.94 15.69
C ARG A 59 22.00 9.49 15.85
N GLU A 60 22.26 8.18 15.78
CA GLU A 60 23.61 7.60 15.89
C GLU A 60 24.55 8.12 14.81
N LEU A 61 24.05 8.25 13.58
CA LEU A 61 24.81 8.74 12.42
C LEU A 61 24.86 10.28 12.34
N ASN A 62 24.21 10.98 13.28
CA ASN A 62 24.06 12.43 13.31
C ASN A 62 23.62 13.01 11.94
N SER A 63 22.56 12.43 11.37
CA SER A 63 22.09 12.80 10.02
C SER A 63 20.58 12.70 9.86
N ASP A 64 19.98 13.77 9.34
CA ASP A 64 18.54 13.87 9.04
C ASP A 64 18.09 12.95 7.89
N ILE A 65 19.02 12.54 7.02
CA ILE A 65 18.75 11.69 5.86
C ILE A 65 19.74 10.52 5.90
N ILE A 66 19.24 9.30 5.93
CA ILE A 66 20.06 8.08 5.89
C ILE A 66 19.66 7.22 4.70
N HIS A 67 20.50 6.26 4.33
CA HIS A 67 20.11 5.23 3.39
C HIS A 67 20.21 3.83 3.97
N ILE A 68 19.34 2.95 3.46
CA ILE A 68 19.28 1.54 3.79
C ILE A 68 19.36 0.79 2.47
N LYS A 69 20.29 -0.16 2.39
CA LYS A 69 20.49 -1.01 1.24
C LYS A 69 19.95 -2.39 1.53
N VAL A 70 19.02 -2.84 0.71
CA VAL A 70 18.62 -4.26 0.65
C VAL A 70 18.90 -4.77 -0.76
N PRO A 71 18.99 -6.08 -1.00
CA PRO A 71 19.24 -6.58 -2.33
C PRO A 71 18.17 -6.03 -3.31
N GLY A 72 18.61 -5.51 -4.45
CA GLY A 72 17.74 -4.89 -5.46
C GLY A 72 17.29 -3.45 -5.17
N HIS A 73 17.36 -2.94 -3.93
CA HIS A 73 16.78 -1.65 -3.56
C HIS A 73 17.71 -0.76 -2.70
N THR A 74 17.58 0.55 -2.87
CA THR A 74 18.19 1.55 -1.98
C THR A 74 17.08 2.44 -1.47
N LEU A 75 16.79 2.33 -0.18
CA LEU A 75 15.79 3.13 0.52
C LEU A 75 16.47 4.38 1.06
N ILE A 76 15.89 5.55 0.79
CA ILE A 76 16.30 6.81 1.40
C ILE A 76 15.29 7.13 2.49
N VAL A 77 15.75 7.26 3.72
CA VAL A 77 14.90 7.56 4.89
C VAL A 77 15.14 9.00 5.33
N ILE A 78 14.05 9.74 5.47
CA ILE A 78 14.04 11.14 5.86
C ILE A 78 13.49 11.23 7.28
N ASN A 79 14.31 11.67 8.23
CA ASN A 79 13.98 11.69 9.66
C ASN A 79 13.70 13.10 10.21
N SER A 80 13.77 14.15 9.38
CA SER A 80 13.45 15.52 9.81
C SER A 80 12.37 16.18 8.95
N ALA A 81 11.46 16.89 9.62
CA ALA A 81 10.39 17.64 8.95
C ALA A 81 10.97 18.71 8.00
N ARG A 82 12.06 19.37 8.40
CA ARG A 82 12.77 20.34 7.57
C ARG A 82 13.30 19.72 6.27
N ALA A 83 13.95 18.55 6.35
CA ALA A 83 14.44 17.85 5.16
C ALA A 83 13.28 17.42 4.25
N MET A 84 12.19 16.91 4.85
CA MET A 84 11.00 16.54 4.10
C MET A 84 10.36 17.75 3.40
N SER A 85 10.17 18.87 4.10
CA SER A 85 9.64 20.12 3.52
C SER A 85 10.53 20.60 2.38
N ALA A 86 11.84 20.65 2.56
CA ALA A 86 12.77 21.05 1.50
C ALA A 86 12.64 20.15 0.27
N ILE A 87 12.48 18.83 0.44
CA ILE A 87 12.26 17.91 -0.66
C ILE A 87 10.92 18.19 -1.33
N LEU A 88 9.82 18.25 -0.57
CA LEU A 88 8.47 18.47 -1.11
C LEU A 88 8.29 19.84 -1.78
N GLU A 89 8.90 20.89 -1.25
CA GLU A 89 8.82 22.26 -1.77
C GLU A 89 9.72 22.47 -2.99
N SER A 90 10.91 21.87 -3.01
CA SER A 90 11.82 21.90 -4.17
C SER A 90 11.39 20.95 -5.30
N SER A 91 10.37 20.12 -5.06
CA SER A 91 9.94 19.06 -5.98
C SER A 91 9.34 19.61 -7.27
N SER A 92 10.18 19.64 -8.32
CA SER A 92 9.75 19.25 -9.66
C SER A 92 9.11 17.83 -9.63
N ASN A 93 8.44 17.40 -10.70
CA ASN A 93 7.79 16.08 -10.83
C ASN A 93 8.68 14.84 -10.52
N ALA A 94 9.97 15.03 -10.19
CA ALA A 94 10.98 14.00 -9.93
C ALA A 94 10.64 13.01 -8.80
N TYR A 95 9.90 13.42 -7.76
CA TYR A 95 9.59 12.59 -6.59
C TYR A 95 8.16 12.06 -6.54
N LEU A 96 7.35 12.33 -7.57
CA LEU A 96 5.93 11.95 -7.58
C LEU A 96 5.69 10.49 -7.96
N ASN A 97 6.71 9.81 -8.51
CA ASN A 97 6.56 8.43 -8.96
C ASN A 97 6.50 7.44 -7.79
N ARG A 98 5.92 6.25 -8.04
CA ARG A 98 5.85 5.15 -7.08
C ARG A 98 6.96 4.14 -7.34
N PRO A 99 7.48 3.48 -6.29
CA PRO A 99 8.43 2.39 -6.48
C PRO A 99 7.75 1.26 -7.29
N ASN A 100 8.51 0.66 -8.19
CA ASN A 100 8.06 -0.54 -8.88
C ASN A 100 8.26 -1.74 -7.95
N ILE A 101 7.16 -2.22 -7.37
CA ILE A 101 7.15 -3.41 -6.51
C ILE A 101 6.62 -4.58 -7.36
N PRO A 102 7.46 -5.58 -7.68
CA PRO A 102 7.08 -6.68 -8.58
C PRO A 102 5.78 -7.41 -8.21
N LEU A 103 5.51 -7.64 -6.93
CA LEU A 103 4.34 -8.40 -6.47
C LEU A 103 3.01 -7.70 -6.78
N ILE A 104 2.99 -6.36 -6.83
CA ILE A 104 1.77 -5.57 -7.04
C ILE A 104 1.51 -5.23 -8.51
N ALA A 105 2.26 -5.87 -9.41
CA ALA A 105 2.10 -5.73 -10.86
C ALA A 105 0.74 -6.27 -11.36
N PRO A 106 0.27 -5.84 -12.55
CA PRO A 106 -1.06 -6.17 -13.07
C PRO A 106 -1.37 -7.66 -13.24
N ASP A 107 -0.34 -8.49 -13.39
CA ASP A 107 -0.45 -9.93 -13.61
C ASP A 107 -0.15 -10.75 -12.34
N LEU A 108 -0.06 -10.09 -11.19
CA LEU A 108 0.03 -10.70 -9.86
C LEU A 108 -1.08 -10.14 -8.96
N PHE A 109 -0.76 -9.32 -7.95
CA PHE A 109 -1.79 -8.78 -7.04
C PHE A 109 -2.61 -7.63 -7.67
N ASP A 110 -2.08 -7.00 -8.70
CA ASP A 110 -2.62 -5.80 -9.36
C ASP A 110 -3.11 -4.70 -8.41
N LEU A 111 -2.18 -3.94 -7.83
CA LEU A 111 -2.52 -2.67 -7.18
C LEU A 111 -2.45 -1.49 -8.15
N THR A 112 -2.20 -1.71 -9.44
CA THR A 112 -2.01 -0.63 -10.42
C THR A 112 -3.30 0.12 -10.74
N ARG A 113 -4.45 -0.41 -10.31
CA ARG A 113 -5.77 0.24 -10.40
C ARG A 113 -6.06 1.17 -9.22
N HIS A 114 -5.29 1.07 -8.13
CA HIS A 114 -5.46 1.85 -6.91
C HIS A 114 -4.64 3.14 -6.96
N THR A 115 -5.28 4.29 -6.71
CA THR A 115 -4.67 5.62 -6.77
C THR A 115 -3.40 5.76 -5.91
N ALA A 116 -3.30 4.99 -4.81
CA ALA A 116 -2.14 5.02 -3.91
C ALA A 116 -0.86 4.46 -4.55
N PHE A 117 -0.98 3.49 -5.47
CA PHE A 117 0.14 2.78 -6.10
C PHE A 117 0.31 3.11 -7.58
N LEU A 118 -0.66 3.81 -8.17
CA LEU A 118 -0.61 4.23 -9.55
C LEU A 118 0.55 5.25 -9.77
N PRO A 119 1.42 5.04 -10.79
CA PRO A 119 2.43 6.01 -11.16
C PRO A 119 1.83 7.37 -11.49
N TYR A 120 2.58 8.44 -11.23
CA TYR A 120 2.15 9.79 -11.59
C TYR A 120 1.96 9.90 -13.11
N GLY A 121 0.77 10.36 -13.52
CA GLY A 121 0.37 10.47 -14.92
C GLY A 121 -1.10 10.87 -15.03
N GLU A 122 -1.64 10.94 -16.25
CA GLU A 122 -3.00 11.42 -16.49
C GLU A 122 -4.07 10.58 -15.77
N ARG A 123 -3.91 9.25 -15.73
CA ARG A 123 -4.82 8.37 -14.98
C ARG A 123 -4.83 8.70 -13.48
N TRP A 124 -3.66 8.95 -12.89
CA TRP A 124 -3.55 9.33 -11.48
C TRP A 124 -4.18 10.70 -11.22
N LYS A 125 -3.90 11.69 -12.08
CA LYS A 125 -4.49 13.03 -11.98
C LYS A 125 -6.01 12.98 -12.08
N HIS A 126 -6.54 12.17 -13.00
CA HIS A 126 -7.97 11.98 -13.18
C HIS A 126 -8.62 11.34 -11.94
N GLN A 127 -8.11 10.21 -11.45
CA GLN A 127 -8.61 9.59 -10.21
C GLN A 127 -8.55 10.55 -9.02
N ARG A 128 -7.45 11.31 -8.89
CA ARG A 128 -7.28 12.28 -7.81
C ARG A 128 -8.27 13.44 -7.91
N ARG A 129 -8.59 13.90 -9.12
CA ARG A 129 -9.61 14.94 -9.36
C ARG A 129 -10.99 14.46 -8.91
N LEU A 130 -11.39 13.24 -9.30
CA LEU A 130 -12.67 12.66 -8.89
C LEU A 130 -12.78 12.53 -7.35
N MET A 131 -11.74 12.00 -6.70
CA MET A 131 -11.71 11.92 -5.23
C MET A 131 -11.84 13.30 -4.57
N HIS A 132 -11.19 14.33 -5.11
CA HIS A 132 -11.26 15.67 -4.54
C HIS A 132 -12.67 16.30 -4.61
N LEU A 133 -13.51 15.91 -5.57
CA LEU A 133 -14.90 16.41 -5.65
C LEU A 133 -15.72 16.02 -4.43
N SER A 134 -15.48 14.83 -3.89
CA SER A 134 -16.21 14.27 -2.75
C SER A 134 -15.58 14.63 -1.40
N PHE A 135 -14.31 15.05 -1.36
CA PHE A 135 -13.59 15.37 -0.11
C PHE A 135 -13.16 16.84 0.03
N ARG A 136 -13.61 17.72 -0.86
CA ARG A 136 -13.39 19.17 -0.73
C ARG A 136 -14.21 19.76 0.43
N LYS A 137 -13.79 20.94 0.90
CA LYS A 137 -14.44 21.66 2.01
C LYS A 137 -15.95 21.84 1.80
N SER A 138 -16.41 22.03 0.56
CA SER A 138 -17.83 22.18 0.24
C SER A 138 -18.67 20.90 0.43
N ALA A 139 -18.05 19.71 0.49
CA ALA A 139 -18.72 18.45 0.78
C ALA A 139 -18.88 18.18 2.29
N MET A 140 -18.19 18.95 3.15
CA MET A 140 -18.19 18.75 4.60
C MET A 140 -19.57 18.82 5.27
N PRO A 141 -20.49 19.72 4.87
CA PRO A 141 -21.83 19.75 5.48
C PRO A 141 -22.59 18.41 5.36
N THR A 142 -22.34 17.65 4.29
CA THR A 142 -22.94 16.33 4.08
C THR A 142 -22.19 15.22 4.83
N LEU A 143 -20.86 15.30 4.88
CA LEU A 143 -20.03 14.25 5.48
C LEU A 143 -19.98 14.34 7.01
N PHE A 144 -19.91 15.54 7.57
CA PHE A 144 -19.68 15.74 9.01
C PHE A 144 -20.76 15.10 9.91
N PRO A 145 -22.06 15.11 9.57
CA PRO A 145 -23.08 14.38 10.34
C PRO A 145 -22.84 12.86 10.36
N ILE A 146 -22.40 12.27 9.24
CA ILE A 146 -22.09 10.84 9.12
C ILE A 146 -20.90 10.50 10.02
N GLN A 147 -19.82 11.30 9.95
CA GLN A 147 -18.64 11.13 10.80
C GLN A 147 -19.00 11.25 12.28
N THR A 148 -19.82 12.25 12.64
CA THR A 148 -20.27 12.48 14.01
C THR A 148 -21.09 11.30 14.54
N LYS A 149 -21.99 10.74 13.72
CA LYS A 149 -22.77 9.54 14.07
C LYS A 149 -21.85 8.37 14.42
N HIS A 150 -20.91 8.03 13.53
CA HIS A 150 -20.01 6.89 13.77
C HIS A 150 -19.05 7.14 14.94
N ALA A 151 -18.54 8.36 15.09
CA ALA A 151 -17.69 8.73 16.22
C ALA A 151 -18.43 8.57 17.58
N ARG A 152 -19.69 9.03 17.67
CA ARG A 152 -20.52 8.85 18.88
C ARG A 152 -20.77 7.38 19.19
N GLN A 153 -21.12 6.58 18.17
CA GLN A 153 -21.33 5.14 18.35
C GLN A 153 -20.04 4.43 18.82
N ALA A 154 -18.89 4.80 18.27
CA ALA A 154 -17.61 4.25 18.69
C ALA A 154 -17.26 4.65 20.12
N ALA A 155 -17.48 5.91 20.51
CA ALA A 155 -17.23 6.40 21.87
C ALA A 155 -18.03 5.61 22.91
N ILE A 156 -19.33 5.38 22.67
CA ILE A 156 -20.18 4.56 23.55
C ILE A 156 -19.59 3.15 23.69
N LYS A 157 -19.25 2.51 22.58
CA LYS A 157 -18.67 1.16 22.58
C LYS A 157 -17.31 1.09 23.28
N ILE A 158 -16.48 2.13 23.18
CA ILE A 158 -15.20 2.22 23.88
C ILE A 158 -15.43 2.33 25.40
N LEU A 159 -16.44 3.06 25.84
CA LEU A 159 -16.80 3.12 27.26
C LEU A 159 -17.26 1.75 27.79
N GLU A 160 -17.97 0.98 26.97
CA GLU A 160 -18.42 -0.37 27.32
C GLU A 160 -17.29 -1.42 27.27
N GLN A 161 -16.36 -1.28 26.32
CA GLN A 161 -15.30 -2.25 26.03
C GLN A 161 -13.95 -1.54 25.80
N PRO A 162 -13.35 -0.91 26.82
CA PRO A 162 -12.18 -0.05 26.66
C PRO A 162 -10.95 -0.82 26.14
N ASN A 163 -10.81 -2.10 26.50
CA ASN A 163 -9.70 -2.94 26.05
C ASN A 163 -9.79 -3.30 24.55
N ASN A 164 -10.93 -3.01 23.90
CA ASN A 164 -11.20 -3.40 22.52
C ASN A 164 -11.20 -2.20 21.55
N TYR A 165 -10.66 -1.06 21.99
CA TYR A 165 -10.78 0.22 21.27
C TYR A 165 -10.22 0.17 19.85
N ILE A 166 -9.12 -0.56 19.59
CA ILE A 166 -8.53 -0.69 18.25
C ILE A 166 -9.53 -1.29 17.26
N ARG A 167 -10.18 -2.40 17.64
CA ARG A 167 -11.19 -3.05 16.79
C ARG A 167 -12.41 -2.16 16.60
N ILE A 168 -12.82 -1.45 17.65
CA ILE A 168 -13.97 -0.52 17.60
C ILE A 168 -13.67 0.64 16.65
N LEU A 169 -12.48 1.23 16.72
CA LEU A 169 -12.05 2.31 15.83
C LEU A 169 -11.87 1.83 14.39
N GLY A 170 -11.28 0.65 14.17
CA GLY A 170 -11.17 0.05 12.84
C GLY A 170 -12.54 -0.12 12.18
N ARG A 171 -13.49 -0.69 12.91
CA ARG A 171 -14.87 -0.83 12.45
C ARG A 171 -15.57 0.51 12.20
N MET A 172 -15.36 1.49 13.09
CA MET A 172 -15.90 2.85 12.93
C MET A 172 -15.44 3.46 11.60
N LEU A 173 -14.14 3.37 11.31
CA LEU A 173 -13.55 3.90 10.08
C LEU A 173 -14.11 3.18 8.85
N GLY A 174 -14.17 1.84 8.87
CA GLY A 174 -14.75 1.06 7.77
C GLY A 174 -16.21 1.43 7.51
N SER A 175 -17.02 1.54 8.57
CA SER A 175 -18.45 1.91 8.47
C SER A 175 -18.63 3.32 7.92
N GLN A 176 -17.79 4.25 8.41
CA GLN A 176 -17.81 5.63 7.94
C GLN A 176 -17.40 5.73 6.46
N ILE A 177 -16.41 4.98 6.01
CA ILE A 177 -16.01 4.94 4.59
C ILE A 177 -17.15 4.38 3.74
N LEU A 178 -17.73 3.24 4.14
CA LEU A 178 -18.84 2.63 3.41
C LEU A 178 -20.05 3.56 3.29
N SER A 179 -20.39 4.26 4.37
CA SER A 179 -21.47 5.24 4.40
C SER A 179 -21.16 6.46 3.52
N CYS A 180 -20.00 7.09 3.69
CA CYS A 180 -19.64 8.30 2.93
C CYS A 180 -19.44 8.03 1.43
N VAL A 181 -18.80 6.91 1.08
CA VAL A 181 -18.38 6.64 -0.30
C VAL A 181 -19.48 5.96 -1.11
N TYR A 182 -20.17 5.00 -0.51
CA TYR A 182 -21.12 4.13 -1.21
C TYR A 182 -22.57 4.31 -0.76
N GLY A 183 -22.82 5.09 0.30
CA GLY A 183 -24.15 5.24 0.87
C GLY A 183 -24.61 3.97 1.60
N TYR A 184 -23.68 3.11 1.99
CA TYR A 184 -23.95 1.83 2.62
C TYR A 184 -23.92 1.96 4.15
N GLU A 185 -24.99 1.55 4.82
CA GLU A 185 -25.06 1.53 6.28
C GLU A 185 -24.72 0.13 6.81
N VAL A 186 -23.63 0.05 7.57
CA VAL A 186 -23.19 -1.17 8.23
C VAL A 186 -24.07 -1.47 9.43
N THR A 187 -24.85 -2.54 9.35
CA THR A 187 -25.81 -2.93 10.42
C THR A 187 -25.38 -4.17 11.20
N SER A 188 -24.66 -5.10 10.57
CA SER A 188 -24.27 -6.38 11.18
C SER A 188 -22.85 -6.32 11.76
N PRO A 189 -22.60 -6.85 12.97
CA PRO A 189 -21.24 -7.06 13.48
C PRO A 189 -20.36 -7.85 12.49
N GLU A 190 -20.97 -8.73 11.71
CA GLU A 190 -20.30 -9.65 10.78
C GLU A 190 -20.40 -9.23 9.31
N ASP A 191 -20.55 -7.92 9.09
CA ASP A 191 -20.65 -7.30 7.77
C ASP A 191 -19.54 -7.74 6.81
N GLU A 192 -19.95 -8.26 5.65
CA GLU A 192 -19.03 -8.80 4.65
C GLU A 192 -18.11 -7.73 4.06
N MET A 193 -18.64 -6.53 3.78
CA MET A 193 -17.85 -5.45 3.17
C MET A 193 -16.78 -4.95 4.13
N ILE A 194 -17.06 -4.91 5.43
CA ILE A 194 -16.06 -4.60 6.46
C ILE A 194 -14.95 -5.66 6.48
N LYS A 195 -15.31 -6.95 6.53
CA LYS A 195 -14.32 -8.04 6.54
C LYS A 195 -13.43 -8.03 5.30
N LEU A 196 -14.03 -7.86 4.12
CA LEU A 196 -13.30 -7.74 2.86
C LEU A 196 -12.34 -6.54 2.87
N ALA A 197 -12.75 -5.40 3.44
CA ALA A 197 -11.89 -4.23 3.55
C ALA A 197 -10.72 -4.43 4.55
N GLU A 198 -10.98 -5.07 5.68
CA GLU A 198 -9.96 -5.39 6.69
C GLU A 198 -8.91 -6.37 6.13
N ASN A 199 -9.35 -7.47 5.51
CA ASN A 199 -8.47 -8.44 4.87
C ASN A 199 -7.67 -7.84 3.72
N ALA A 200 -8.32 -7.08 2.83
CA ALA A 200 -7.63 -6.42 1.73
C ALA A 200 -6.56 -5.43 2.23
N SER A 201 -6.84 -4.70 3.31
CA SER A 201 -5.86 -3.79 3.94
C SER A 201 -4.66 -4.54 4.48
N PHE A 202 -4.89 -5.69 5.13
CA PHE A 202 -3.82 -6.57 5.61
C PHE A 202 -2.97 -7.12 4.44
N HIS A 203 -3.62 -7.66 3.39
CA HIS A 203 -2.93 -8.19 2.21
C HIS A 203 -2.12 -7.12 1.45
N VAL A 204 -2.63 -5.89 1.36
CA VAL A 204 -1.89 -4.75 0.80
C VAL A 204 -0.65 -4.44 1.62
N GLY A 205 -0.77 -4.38 2.96
CA GLY A 205 0.39 -4.19 3.85
C GLY A 205 1.47 -5.24 3.64
N GLU A 206 1.05 -6.51 3.58
CA GLU A 206 1.97 -7.63 3.35
C GLU A 206 2.65 -7.58 1.98
N ALA A 207 1.91 -7.15 0.95
CA ALA A 207 2.40 -7.15 -0.43
C ALA A 207 3.42 -6.04 -0.72
N VAL A 208 3.26 -4.87 -0.09
CA VAL A 208 4.08 -3.69 -0.37
C VAL A 208 5.41 -3.71 0.38
N PHE A 209 5.51 -4.47 1.47
CA PHE A 209 6.76 -4.60 2.20
C PHE A 209 7.75 -5.44 1.37
N PRO A 210 8.91 -4.89 0.96
CA PRO A 210 9.78 -5.57 0.00
C PRO A 210 10.36 -6.90 0.49
N LEU A 211 10.48 -7.09 1.81
CA LEU A 211 11.09 -8.30 2.38
C LEU A 211 10.10 -9.44 2.63
N ASN A 212 8.78 -9.19 2.57
CA ASN A 212 7.78 -10.24 2.79
C ASN A 212 7.73 -11.25 1.64
N PHE A 213 8.13 -10.85 0.43
CA PHE A 213 8.13 -11.72 -0.74
C PHE A 213 9.42 -11.60 -1.53
N LEU A 214 10.13 -12.72 -1.72
CA LEU A 214 11.40 -12.75 -2.47
C LEU A 214 11.26 -12.21 -3.90
N VAL A 215 10.09 -12.30 -4.53
CA VAL A 215 9.87 -11.75 -5.88
C VAL A 215 10.01 -10.22 -5.93
N ASN A 216 9.81 -9.52 -4.81
CA ASN A 216 10.04 -8.08 -4.71
C ASN A 216 11.53 -7.71 -4.78
N VAL A 217 12.40 -8.65 -4.43
CA VAL A 217 13.86 -8.53 -4.46
C VAL A 217 14.45 -9.14 -5.74
N ILE A 218 13.90 -10.28 -6.17
CA ILE A 218 14.32 -11.05 -7.34
C ILE A 218 13.12 -11.17 -8.31
N PRO A 219 12.88 -10.17 -9.18
CA PRO A 219 11.71 -10.15 -10.06
C PRO A 219 11.61 -11.36 -11.00
N GLN A 220 12.73 -12.02 -11.29
CA GLN A 220 12.80 -13.22 -12.14
C GLN A 220 11.99 -14.39 -11.56
N LEU A 221 11.77 -14.44 -10.24
CA LEU A 221 10.95 -15.47 -9.58
C LEU A 221 9.51 -15.49 -10.08
N LYS A 222 9.04 -14.39 -10.67
CA LYS A 222 7.74 -14.32 -11.35
C LYS A 222 7.61 -15.33 -12.49
N ARG A 223 8.72 -15.74 -13.13
CA ARG A 223 8.70 -16.72 -14.24
C ARG A 223 8.66 -18.17 -13.77
N VAL A 224 8.91 -18.42 -12.48
CA VAL A 224 8.92 -19.78 -11.91
C VAL A 224 7.50 -20.37 -11.97
N PRO A 225 7.27 -21.54 -12.58
CA PRO A 225 5.95 -22.15 -12.63
C PRO A 225 5.38 -22.42 -11.22
N SER A 226 4.06 -22.30 -11.05
CA SER A 226 3.41 -22.42 -9.73
C SER A 226 3.55 -23.79 -9.06
N TRP A 227 3.87 -24.84 -9.83
CA TRP A 227 4.08 -26.20 -9.32
C TRP A 227 5.46 -26.41 -8.67
N VAL A 228 6.41 -25.48 -8.85
CA VAL A 228 7.76 -25.59 -8.28
C VAL A 228 7.69 -25.38 -6.77
N PRO A 229 8.37 -26.21 -5.95
CA PRO A 229 8.47 -26.01 -4.51
C PRO A 229 8.94 -24.58 -4.17
N GLY A 230 8.22 -23.90 -3.27
CA GLY A 230 8.47 -22.50 -2.91
C GLY A 230 7.75 -21.46 -3.78
N ALA A 231 7.04 -21.85 -4.84
CA ALA A 231 6.21 -20.94 -5.65
C ALA A 231 4.75 -20.81 -5.15
N GLY A 232 4.42 -21.38 -3.98
CA GLY A 232 3.06 -21.37 -3.41
C GLY A 232 2.46 -19.98 -3.18
N TRP A 233 3.32 -18.97 -2.97
CA TRP A 233 2.92 -17.56 -2.85
C TRP A 233 2.10 -17.05 -4.05
N LYS A 234 2.25 -17.67 -5.24
CA LYS A 234 1.47 -17.32 -6.42
C LYS A 234 -0.02 -17.63 -6.27
N SER A 235 -0.38 -18.71 -5.57
CA SER A 235 -1.80 -19.03 -5.28
C SER A 235 -2.36 -18.01 -4.30
N THR A 236 -1.63 -17.76 -3.20
CA THR A 236 -1.98 -16.78 -2.17
C THR A 236 -2.25 -15.41 -2.77
N VAL A 237 -1.36 -14.91 -3.63
CA VAL A 237 -1.50 -13.59 -4.27
C VAL A 237 -2.65 -13.54 -5.27
N LYS A 238 -2.95 -14.65 -5.94
CA LYS A 238 -4.12 -14.77 -6.82
C LYS A 238 -5.42 -14.66 -6.02
N GLU A 239 -5.49 -15.35 -4.88
CA GLU A 239 -6.63 -15.26 -3.95
C GLU A 239 -6.79 -13.83 -3.42
N TRP A 240 -5.69 -13.20 -3.00
CA TRP A 240 -5.70 -11.80 -2.55
C TRP A 240 -6.20 -10.86 -3.65
N SER A 241 -5.77 -11.04 -4.89
CA SER A 241 -6.22 -10.23 -6.03
C SER A 241 -7.73 -10.37 -6.25
N GLN A 242 -8.27 -11.58 -6.17
CA GLN A 242 -9.71 -11.82 -6.28
C GLN A 242 -10.49 -11.15 -5.14
N GLU A 243 -9.98 -11.23 -3.92
CA GLU A 243 -10.58 -10.58 -2.76
C GLU A 243 -10.57 -9.05 -2.90
N LEU A 244 -9.46 -8.48 -3.33
CA LEU A 244 -9.32 -7.04 -3.56
C LEU A 244 -10.31 -6.51 -4.60
N VAL A 245 -10.53 -7.27 -5.69
CA VAL A 245 -11.56 -6.95 -6.68
C VAL A 245 -12.93 -6.90 -6.01
N ARG A 246 -13.28 -7.88 -5.18
CA ARG A 246 -14.56 -7.91 -4.46
C ARG A 246 -14.73 -6.73 -3.49
N THR A 247 -13.66 -6.31 -2.81
CA THR A 247 -13.67 -5.14 -1.92
C THR A 247 -14.07 -3.86 -2.66
N ILE A 248 -13.84 -3.77 -3.97
CA ILE A 248 -14.24 -2.63 -4.80
C ILE A 248 -15.60 -2.86 -5.45
N THR A 249 -15.83 -4.03 -6.06
CA THR A 249 -17.02 -4.27 -6.89
C THR A 249 -18.28 -4.40 -6.06
N LEU A 250 -18.23 -5.07 -4.91
CA LEU A 250 -19.40 -5.31 -4.07
C LEU A 250 -20.06 -4.00 -3.58
N PRO A 251 -19.33 -3.04 -2.98
CA PRO A 251 -19.94 -1.78 -2.58
C PRO A 251 -20.30 -0.89 -3.78
N TYR A 252 -19.58 -0.99 -4.91
CA TYR A 252 -19.96 -0.28 -6.15
C TYR A 252 -21.31 -0.76 -6.69
N GLU A 253 -21.48 -2.07 -6.84
CA GLU A 253 -22.71 -2.70 -7.33
C GLU A 253 -23.89 -2.40 -6.41
N TYR A 254 -23.66 -2.41 -5.09
CA TYR A 254 -24.64 -1.94 -4.12
C TYR A 254 -25.11 -0.52 -4.43
N THR A 255 -24.20 0.46 -4.54
CA THR A 255 -24.60 1.85 -4.83
C THR A 255 -25.35 1.96 -6.15
N VAL A 256 -24.87 1.31 -7.22
CA VAL A 256 -25.52 1.34 -8.54
C VAL A 256 -26.95 0.77 -8.48
N SER A 257 -27.14 -0.36 -7.80
CA SER A 257 -28.49 -0.96 -7.64
C SER A 257 -29.44 -0.05 -6.85
N GLN A 258 -28.97 0.60 -5.79
CA GLN A 258 -29.77 1.56 -5.02
C GLN A 258 -30.12 2.80 -5.86
N MET A 259 -29.20 3.25 -6.73
CA MET A 259 -29.46 4.36 -7.66
C MET A 259 -30.53 3.99 -8.68
N ALA A 260 -30.43 2.81 -9.28
CA ALA A 260 -31.42 2.30 -10.23
C ALA A 260 -32.81 2.15 -9.58
N ALA A 261 -32.86 1.78 -8.31
CA ALA A 261 -34.10 1.69 -7.53
C ALA A 261 -34.63 3.03 -7.01
N GLY A 262 -33.91 4.14 -7.20
CA GLY A 262 -34.30 5.46 -6.67
C GLY A 262 -34.21 5.58 -5.14
N THR A 263 -33.47 4.67 -4.48
CA THR A 263 -33.32 4.58 -3.02
C THR A 263 -31.87 4.81 -2.55
N ALA A 264 -31.01 5.31 -3.43
CA ALA A 264 -29.61 5.61 -3.09
C ALA A 264 -29.51 6.72 -2.05
N MET A 265 -28.76 6.42 -0.98
CA MET A 265 -28.34 7.43 -0.02
C MET A 265 -27.30 8.37 -0.66
N PRO A 266 -27.25 9.65 -0.26
CA PRO A 266 -26.22 10.58 -0.71
C PRO A 266 -24.82 10.03 -0.42
N SER A 267 -23.99 9.90 -1.45
CA SER A 267 -22.65 9.32 -1.34
C SER A 267 -21.71 9.86 -2.42
N ALA A 268 -20.40 9.72 -2.19
CA ALA A 268 -19.38 10.14 -3.15
C ALA A 268 -19.56 9.49 -4.52
N LEU A 269 -19.78 8.17 -4.55
CA LEU A 269 -19.93 7.42 -5.79
C LEU A 269 -21.21 7.83 -6.53
N ALA A 270 -22.33 7.99 -5.83
CA ALA A 270 -23.58 8.43 -6.46
C ALA A 270 -23.44 9.80 -7.12
N GLN A 271 -22.76 10.75 -6.47
CA GLN A 271 -22.48 12.07 -7.05
C GLN A 271 -21.60 11.99 -8.29
N ILE A 272 -20.55 11.17 -8.26
CA ILE A 272 -19.65 10.97 -9.39
C ILE A 272 -20.40 10.34 -10.58
N LEU A 273 -21.19 9.29 -10.34
CA LEU A 273 -21.96 8.63 -11.40
C LEU A 273 -23.01 9.57 -12.01
N GLN A 274 -23.68 10.39 -11.18
CA GLN A 274 -24.63 11.39 -11.66
C GLN A 274 -23.95 12.44 -12.56
N SER A 275 -22.72 12.88 -12.23
CA SER A 275 -22.01 13.86 -13.07
C SER A 275 -21.75 13.35 -14.48
N PHE A 276 -21.42 12.06 -14.64
CA PHE A 276 -21.23 11.47 -15.97
C PHE A 276 -22.54 11.41 -16.76
N THR A 277 -23.64 11.00 -16.11
CA THR A 277 -24.96 10.97 -16.78
C THR A 277 -25.47 12.35 -17.19
N SER A 278 -25.09 13.43 -16.47
CA SER A 278 -25.44 14.80 -16.83
C SER A 278 -24.56 15.39 -17.93
N GLU A 279 -23.35 14.87 -18.10
CA GLU A 279 -22.39 15.32 -19.13
C GLU A 279 -22.56 14.54 -20.47
N GLY A 280 -23.42 13.52 -20.50
CA GLY A 280 -23.75 12.76 -21.71
C GLY A 280 -22.69 11.72 -22.13
N GLU A 281 -21.80 11.34 -21.21
CA GLU A 281 -20.81 10.26 -21.37
C GLU A 281 -21.27 8.93 -20.76
#